data_AF-A0A7Y5HIZ5-F1
#
_entry.id   AF-A0A7Y5HIZ5-F1
#
_cell.length_a   1.000
_cell.length_b   1.000
_cell.length_c   1.000
_cell.angle_alpha   90.00
_cell.angle_beta   90.00
_cell.angle_gamma   90.00
#
_symmetry.space_group_name_H-M   'P 1'
#
loop_
_entity.id
_entity.type
_entity.pdbx_description
1 polymer ?
#
loop_
_entity_poly.entity_id
_entity_poly.type
_entity_poly.pdbx_seq_one_letter_code
_entity_poly.pdbx_strand_id
1 'polypeptide(L)'
;MRNLLRAGLLAAAACLLPACIEADVETEIRADGSGTMGVSMKFTEKFVEILRRLEKVDPDQDTLKEASGMLFDRPDAAAIAEAEKAGMKLLEFESVRDEKRMSAKAKVEFATLASLQCFDRLVGTKDDREKASKGKGDSPADDMRLTRDAEGVYTLSLSMEPGDDGGDEDDGEDGEEDDGDGEDDGGDDDGGEMESGGEPAPAAPGTGEAKPADPEAEAKKVQEVMAIMGEMMGEASRLRFTVALKVPGEILDFEPAAGAKKEEGKVTWNLDFGTMMAASMGGKDGGMKGMQVRFRMPAGQSLPEKALWDGPAKKPAPAAREPGPAAPPG
;
A
#
# COMPACT_ATOMS: atom_id res chain seq x y z
N MET A 1 14.70 21.25 9.47
CA MET A 1 15.58 20.84 8.33
C MET A 1 15.97 19.36 8.36
N ARG A 2 16.54 18.78 9.44
CA ARG A 2 16.86 17.33 9.50
C ARG A 2 15.65 16.38 9.32
N ASN A 3 14.49 16.73 9.86
CA ASN A 3 13.27 15.90 9.72
C ASN A 3 12.64 16.01 8.32
N LEU A 4 12.72 17.18 7.68
CA LEU A 4 12.31 17.41 6.28
C LEU A 4 13.22 16.67 5.28
N LEU A 5 14.52 16.58 5.57
CA LEU A 5 15.46 15.80 4.77
C LEU A 5 15.20 14.29 4.90
N ARG A 6 14.82 13.81 6.10
CA ARG A 6 14.44 12.40 6.35
C ARG A 6 13.14 12.02 5.65
N ALA A 7 12.11 12.86 5.74
CA ALA A 7 10.83 12.65 5.06
C ALA A 7 11.00 12.66 3.52
N GLY A 8 11.80 13.59 2.98
CA GLY A 8 12.14 13.61 1.56
C GLY A 8 12.97 12.42 1.09
N LEU A 9 13.86 11.88 1.95
CA LEU A 9 14.63 10.67 1.64
C LEU A 9 13.77 9.40 1.71
N LEU A 10 12.80 9.34 2.62
CA LEU A 10 11.83 8.25 2.79
C LEU A 10 10.87 8.16 1.60
N ALA A 11 10.30 9.29 1.18
CA ALA A 11 9.46 9.35 -0.02
C ALA A 11 10.25 9.00 -1.29
N ALA A 12 11.49 9.51 -1.42
CA ALA A 12 12.36 9.14 -2.54
C ALA A 12 12.76 7.65 -2.49
N ALA A 13 13.08 7.09 -1.33
CA ALA A 13 13.41 5.66 -1.21
C ALA A 13 12.20 4.76 -1.53
N ALA A 14 11.00 5.09 -1.05
CA ALA A 14 9.77 4.37 -1.37
C ALA A 14 9.45 4.40 -2.89
N CYS A 15 9.73 5.52 -3.57
CA CYS A 15 9.60 5.62 -5.04
C CYS A 15 10.73 4.93 -5.82
N LEU A 16 11.84 4.54 -5.18
CA LEU A 16 13.05 4.00 -5.85
C LEU A 16 13.30 2.49 -5.60
N LEU A 17 12.63 1.89 -4.61
CA LEU A 17 12.66 0.44 -4.37
C LEU A 17 12.03 -0.45 -5.46
N PRO A 18 11.07 -0.01 -6.30
CA PRO A 18 10.47 -0.86 -7.33
C PRO A 18 11.49 -1.37 -8.37
N ALA A 19 12.67 -0.78 -8.41
CA ALA A 19 13.61 -0.87 -9.49
C ALA A 19 14.13 -2.25 -9.93
N CYS A 20 14.24 -3.18 -9.00
CA CYS A 20 14.94 -4.44 -9.19
C CYS A 20 14.11 -5.63 -8.74
N ILE A 21 12.80 -5.41 -8.71
CA ILE A 21 11.83 -6.36 -8.22
C ILE A 21 11.19 -6.99 -9.46
N GLU A 22 11.26 -8.31 -9.52
CA GLU A 22 10.32 -9.09 -10.30
C GLU A 22 9.20 -9.48 -9.34
N ALA A 23 8.02 -8.94 -9.57
CA ALA A 23 6.85 -9.21 -8.74
C ALA A 23 5.75 -9.82 -9.61
N ASP A 24 5.34 -11.03 -9.25
CA ASP A 24 4.26 -11.78 -9.89
C ASP A 24 3.10 -11.89 -8.90
N VAL A 25 1.94 -11.38 -9.29
CA VAL A 25 0.67 -11.54 -8.56
C VAL A 25 -0.28 -12.34 -9.42
N GLU A 26 -0.68 -13.52 -8.96
CA GLU A 26 -1.66 -14.36 -9.64
C GLU A 26 -2.88 -14.58 -8.75
N THR A 27 -4.05 -14.14 -9.21
CA THR A 27 -5.33 -14.34 -8.53
C THR A 27 -6.25 -15.20 -9.38
N GLU A 28 -6.81 -16.24 -8.79
CA GLU A 28 -7.83 -17.10 -9.40
C GLU A 28 -9.11 -17.02 -8.57
N ILE A 29 -10.20 -16.61 -9.21
CA ILE A 29 -11.54 -16.56 -8.62
C ILE A 29 -12.35 -17.73 -9.19
N ARG A 30 -13.01 -18.49 -8.30
CA ARG A 30 -13.88 -19.61 -8.63
C ARG A 30 -15.34 -19.17 -8.66
N ALA A 31 -16.19 -20.00 -9.25
CA ALA A 31 -17.61 -19.68 -9.45
C ALA A 31 -18.43 -19.52 -8.16
N ASP A 32 -17.92 -20.03 -7.03
CA ASP A 32 -18.52 -19.87 -5.71
C ASP A 32 -18.02 -18.60 -4.97
N GLY A 33 -17.16 -17.79 -5.60
CA GLY A 33 -16.55 -16.59 -5.02
C GLY A 33 -15.33 -16.86 -4.15
N SER A 34 -14.94 -18.13 -3.93
CA SER A 34 -13.67 -18.51 -3.33
C SER A 34 -12.54 -18.42 -4.36
N GLY A 35 -11.30 -18.60 -3.92
CA GLY A 35 -10.18 -18.56 -4.84
C GLY A 35 -8.81 -18.71 -4.21
N THR A 36 -7.78 -18.44 -4.99
CA THR A 36 -6.40 -18.38 -4.51
C THR A 36 -5.72 -17.12 -4.99
N MET A 37 -4.84 -16.58 -4.16
CA MET A 37 -3.93 -15.49 -4.54
C MET A 37 -2.50 -15.93 -4.25
N GLY A 38 -1.62 -15.77 -5.24
CA GLY A 38 -0.20 -16.00 -5.14
C GLY A 38 0.55 -14.70 -5.36
N VAL A 39 1.52 -14.41 -4.49
CA VAL A 39 2.45 -13.31 -4.63
C VAL A 39 3.85 -13.88 -4.62
N SER A 40 4.66 -13.53 -5.61
CA SER A 40 6.09 -13.88 -5.67
C SER A 40 6.86 -12.61 -5.95
N MET A 41 7.81 -12.27 -5.09
CA MET A 41 8.70 -11.13 -5.26
C MET A 41 10.14 -11.62 -5.25
N LYS A 42 10.94 -11.18 -6.21
CA LYS A 42 12.34 -11.53 -6.35
C LYS A 42 13.15 -10.27 -6.62
N PHE A 43 14.26 -10.14 -5.91
CA PHE A 43 15.20 -9.05 -6.08
C PHE A 43 16.39 -9.52 -6.92
N THR A 44 16.84 -8.69 -7.85
CA THR A 44 18.06 -8.99 -8.63
C THR A 44 19.30 -9.02 -7.73
N GLU A 45 20.31 -9.82 -8.10
CA GLU A 45 21.58 -9.91 -7.36
C GLU A 45 22.24 -8.54 -7.18
N LYS A 46 22.19 -7.70 -8.22
CA LYS A 46 22.76 -6.35 -8.20
C LYS A 46 22.04 -5.44 -7.20
N PHE A 47 20.72 -5.57 -7.04
CA PHE A 47 20.01 -4.80 -6.04
C PHE A 47 20.33 -5.24 -4.62
N VAL A 48 20.42 -6.55 -4.39
CA VAL A 48 20.86 -7.08 -3.09
C VAL A 48 22.25 -6.54 -2.74
N GLU A 49 23.17 -6.45 -3.72
CA GLU A 49 24.47 -5.80 -3.54
C GLU A 49 24.34 -4.32 -3.18
N ILE A 50 23.50 -3.57 -3.89
CA ILE A 50 23.27 -2.14 -3.65
C ILE A 50 22.69 -1.90 -2.24
N LEU A 51 21.68 -2.67 -1.83
CA LEU A 51 21.08 -2.58 -0.49
C LEU A 51 22.13 -2.81 0.61
N ARG A 52 23.04 -3.77 0.42
CA ARG A 52 24.13 -4.05 1.36
C ARG A 52 25.18 -2.95 1.41
N ARG A 53 25.47 -2.31 0.28
CA ARG A 53 26.34 -1.14 0.25
C ARG A 53 25.70 0.02 1.01
N LEU A 54 24.40 0.24 0.80
CA LEU A 54 23.65 1.27 1.53
C LEU A 54 23.64 1.01 3.04
N GLU A 55 23.39 -0.23 3.47
CA GLU A 55 23.43 -0.63 4.89
C GLU A 55 24.82 -0.40 5.53
N LYS A 56 25.91 -0.60 4.79
CA LYS A 56 27.27 -0.33 5.29
C LYS A 56 27.57 1.15 5.44
N VAL A 57 27.03 1.97 4.55
CA VAL A 57 27.24 3.43 4.52
C VAL A 57 26.36 4.12 5.56
N ASP A 58 25.13 3.62 5.76
CA ASP A 58 24.18 4.14 6.72
C ASP A 58 23.47 3.01 7.51
N PRO A 59 24.12 2.44 8.53
CA PRO A 59 23.57 1.31 9.29
C PRO A 59 22.35 1.69 10.16
N ASP A 60 22.18 2.98 10.41
CA ASP A 60 21.06 3.54 11.17
C ASP A 60 19.82 3.81 10.28
N GLN A 61 19.89 3.50 8.97
CA GLN A 61 18.69 3.51 8.14
C GLN A 61 17.80 2.31 8.48
N ASP A 62 16.86 2.55 9.39
CA ASP A 62 15.75 1.62 9.67
C ASP A 62 14.92 1.30 8.43
N THR A 63 14.88 2.19 7.43
CA THR A 63 14.18 2.00 6.14
C THR A 63 14.49 0.68 5.44
N LEU A 64 15.75 0.23 5.48
CA LEU A 64 16.18 -1.03 4.85
C LEU A 64 15.72 -2.25 5.66
N LYS A 65 15.75 -2.14 6.98
CA LYS A 65 15.25 -3.18 7.89
C LYS A 65 13.74 -3.28 7.80
N GLU A 66 13.03 -2.16 7.72
CA GLU A 66 11.58 -2.10 7.53
C GLU A 66 11.19 -2.70 6.17
N ALA A 67 11.77 -2.22 5.07
CA ALA A 67 11.48 -2.74 3.73
C ALA A 67 11.81 -4.23 3.57
N SER A 68 12.87 -4.72 4.23
CA SER A 68 13.25 -6.14 4.22
C SER A 68 12.55 -7.00 5.28
N GLY A 69 11.92 -6.40 6.28
CA GLY A 69 11.11 -7.12 7.28
C GLY A 69 9.70 -7.40 6.76
N MET A 70 9.11 -6.45 6.02
CA MET A 70 7.73 -6.54 5.53
C MET A 70 7.46 -7.81 4.70
N LEU A 71 8.32 -8.12 3.73
CA LEU A 71 8.03 -9.14 2.72
C LEU A 71 8.61 -10.53 3.02
N PHE A 72 9.56 -10.62 3.95
CA PHE A 72 10.42 -11.81 4.09
C PHE A 72 10.22 -12.57 5.40
N ASP A 73 9.65 -11.92 6.40
CA ASP A 73 9.38 -12.56 7.67
C ASP A 73 8.14 -13.44 7.55
N ARG A 74 8.28 -14.68 8.01
CA ARG A 74 7.16 -15.62 8.02
C ARG A 74 6.04 -15.06 8.93
N PRO A 75 4.77 -15.13 8.49
CA PRO A 75 3.65 -14.78 9.35
C PRO A 75 3.69 -15.61 10.64
N ASP A 76 3.46 -14.98 11.79
CA ASP A 76 3.40 -15.69 13.05
C ASP A 76 2.08 -16.46 13.20
N ALA A 77 2.01 -17.35 14.19
CA ALA A 77 0.84 -18.20 14.39
C ALA A 77 -0.44 -17.41 14.72
N ALA A 78 -0.32 -16.23 15.35
CA ALA A 78 -1.47 -15.40 15.68
C ALA A 78 -2.05 -14.75 14.42
N ALA A 79 -1.19 -14.20 13.55
CA ALA A 79 -1.58 -13.65 12.25
C ALA A 79 -2.23 -14.70 11.35
N ILE A 80 -1.67 -15.92 11.30
CA ILE A 80 -2.26 -17.04 10.56
C ILE A 80 -3.65 -17.38 11.11
N ALA A 81 -3.80 -17.51 12.43
CA ALA A 81 -5.07 -17.85 13.05
C ALA A 81 -6.15 -16.76 12.87
N GLU A 82 -5.76 -15.48 12.85
CA GLU A 82 -6.66 -14.36 12.55
C GLU A 82 -7.13 -14.40 11.09
N ALA A 83 -6.20 -14.59 10.14
CA ALA A 83 -6.53 -14.75 8.73
C ALA A 83 -7.47 -15.94 8.48
N GLU A 84 -7.25 -17.07 9.16
CA GLU A 84 -8.13 -18.25 9.09
C GLU A 84 -9.55 -17.95 9.57
N LYS A 85 -9.72 -17.18 10.64
CA LYS A 85 -11.05 -16.74 11.11
C LYS A 85 -11.73 -15.83 10.10
N ALA A 86 -10.96 -15.04 9.35
CA ALA A 86 -11.46 -14.19 8.29
C ALA A 86 -11.73 -14.95 6.98
N GLY A 87 -11.48 -16.26 6.92
CA GLY A 87 -11.70 -17.07 5.72
C GLY A 87 -10.52 -17.14 4.76
N MET A 88 -9.31 -16.78 5.20
CA MET A 88 -8.07 -16.94 4.45
C MET A 88 -7.20 -18.06 5.02
N LYS A 89 -6.59 -18.86 4.15
CA LYS A 89 -5.68 -19.94 4.55
C LYS A 89 -4.35 -19.79 3.84
N LEU A 90 -3.26 -19.70 4.61
CA LEU A 90 -1.91 -19.74 4.04
C LEU A 90 -1.60 -21.15 3.53
N LEU A 91 -1.41 -21.30 2.22
CA LEU A 91 -1.09 -22.57 1.57
C LEU A 91 0.42 -22.78 1.47
N GLU A 92 1.15 -21.72 1.10
CA GLU A 92 2.58 -21.75 0.84
C GLU A 92 3.20 -20.45 1.33
N PHE A 93 4.35 -20.54 2.01
CA PHE A 93 5.20 -19.40 2.30
C PHE A 93 6.67 -19.83 2.24
N GLU A 94 7.41 -19.22 1.34
CA GLU A 94 8.85 -19.44 1.17
C GLU A 94 9.53 -18.08 1.13
N SER A 95 10.55 -17.90 1.98
CA SER A 95 11.43 -16.74 1.89
C SER A 95 12.88 -17.19 1.83
N VAL A 96 13.64 -16.54 0.96
CA VAL A 96 15.08 -16.74 0.78
C VAL A 96 15.73 -15.39 0.95
N ARG A 97 16.69 -15.32 1.87
CA ARG A 97 17.53 -14.14 2.11
C ARG A 97 18.96 -14.62 2.28
N ASP A 98 19.75 -14.47 1.23
CA ASP A 98 21.17 -14.82 1.23
C ASP A 98 22.03 -13.68 0.67
N GLU A 99 23.29 -13.97 0.34
CA GLU A 99 24.22 -12.96 -0.13
C GLU A 99 23.93 -12.35 -1.49
N LYS A 100 23.19 -13.07 -2.30
CA LYS A 100 22.99 -12.81 -3.71
C LYS A 100 21.52 -12.79 -4.09
N ARG A 101 20.65 -13.28 -3.20
CA ARG A 101 19.24 -13.48 -3.49
C ARG A 101 18.40 -13.04 -2.31
N MET A 102 17.34 -12.35 -2.68
CA MET A 102 16.27 -12.01 -1.77
C MET A 102 14.97 -12.29 -2.54
N SER A 103 14.19 -13.27 -2.09
CA SER A 103 12.91 -13.61 -2.71
C SER A 103 11.89 -14.09 -1.69
N ALA A 104 10.63 -13.71 -1.87
CA ALA A 104 9.51 -14.14 -1.05
C ALA A 104 8.41 -14.67 -1.95
N LYS A 105 7.78 -15.76 -1.55
CA LYS A 105 6.64 -16.35 -2.24
C LYS A 105 5.58 -16.70 -1.19
N ALA A 106 4.38 -16.17 -1.35
CA ALA A 106 3.23 -16.49 -0.54
C ALA A 106 2.10 -16.97 -1.44
N LYS A 107 1.39 -18.02 -1.03
CA LYS A 107 0.16 -18.46 -1.67
C LYS A 107 -0.91 -18.64 -0.63
N VAL A 108 -2.06 -18.03 -0.84
CA VAL A 108 -3.22 -18.07 0.04
C VAL A 108 -4.43 -18.61 -0.71
N GLU A 109 -5.29 -19.29 0.02
CA GLU A 109 -6.67 -19.56 -0.38
C GLU A 109 -7.60 -18.60 0.37
N PHE A 110 -8.65 -18.13 -0.28
CA PHE A 110 -9.66 -17.27 0.33
C PHE A 110 -11.05 -17.84 0.09
N ALA A 111 -11.93 -17.72 1.08
CA ALA A 111 -13.31 -18.20 1.02
C ALA A 111 -14.23 -17.22 0.26
N THR A 112 -13.95 -15.93 0.34
CA THR A 112 -14.65 -14.85 -0.38
C THR A 112 -13.66 -13.75 -0.78
N LEU A 113 -14.00 -12.93 -1.77
CA LEU A 113 -13.17 -11.76 -2.12
C LEU A 113 -12.99 -10.78 -0.96
N ALA A 114 -14.03 -10.58 -0.13
CA ALA A 114 -13.92 -9.76 1.08
C ALA A 114 -12.86 -10.31 2.05
N SER A 115 -12.58 -11.61 2.04
CA SER A 115 -11.53 -12.19 2.90
C SER A 115 -10.15 -11.66 2.52
N LEU A 116 -9.91 -11.27 1.25
CA LEU A 116 -8.62 -10.74 0.79
C LEU A 116 -8.19 -9.45 1.51
N GLN A 117 -9.12 -8.72 2.14
CA GLN A 117 -8.84 -7.59 3.04
C GLN A 117 -7.90 -7.94 4.19
N CYS A 118 -7.86 -9.21 4.57
CA CYS A 118 -6.97 -9.67 5.63
C CYS A 118 -5.60 -10.09 5.11
N PHE A 119 -5.33 -9.98 3.80
CA PHE A 119 -4.04 -10.38 3.24
C PHE A 119 -2.89 -9.56 3.85
N ASP A 120 -3.05 -8.25 3.99
CA ASP A 120 -2.01 -7.40 4.58
C ASP A 120 -1.76 -7.72 6.06
N ARG A 121 -2.78 -8.19 6.78
CA ARG A 121 -2.57 -8.69 8.15
C ARG A 121 -1.77 -9.97 8.19
N LEU A 122 -1.89 -10.79 7.14
CA LEU A 122 -1.14 -12.02 7.02
C LEU A 122 0.31 -11.77 6.61
N VAL A 123 0.56 -10.90 5.62
CA VAL A 123 1.90 -10.70 5.03
C VAL A 123 2.58 -9.38 5.41
N GLY A 124 1.93 -8.47 6.14
CA GLY A 124 2.48 -7.18 6.56
C GLY A 124 3.34 -7.26 7.82
N THR A 125 3.99 -6.13 8.17
CA THR A 125 4.82 -6.05 9.38
C THR A 125 4.01 -6.17 10.65
N LYS A 126 4.69 -6.40 11.78
CA LYS A 126 4.08 -6.36 13.10
C LYS A 126 3.39 -5.01 13.36
N ASP A 127 3.99 -3.91 12.92
CA ASP A 127 3.44 -2.57 13.10
C ASP A 127 2.21 -2.35 12.22
N ASP A 128 2.21 -2.85 10.98
CA ASP A 128 1.04 -2.83 10.09
C ASP A 128 -0.12 -3.65 10.69
N ARG A 129 0.20 -4.82 11.26
CA ARG A 129 -0.78 -5.65 11.96
C ARG A 129 -1.35 -4.93 13.18
N GLU A 130 -0.50 -4.25 13.95
CA GLU A 130 -0.94 -3.48 15.11
C GLU A 130 -1.83 -2.29 14.69
N LYS A 131 -1.46 -1.55 13.64
CA LYS A 131 -2.28 -0.47 13.07
C LYS A 131 -3.61 -0.98 12.52
N ALA A 132 -3.60 -2.08 11.78
CA ALA A 132 -4.81 -2.71 11.24
C ALA A 132 -5.74 -3.21 12.36
N SER A 133 -5.18 -3.75 13.45
CA SER A 133 -5.96 -4.17 14.62
C SER A 133 -6.67 -3.02 15.34
N LYS A 134 -6.12 -1.79 15.21
CA LYS A 134 -6.69 -0.56 15.76
C LYS A 134 -7.65 0.14 14.80
N GLY A 135 -7.92 -0.43 13.62
CA GLY A 135 -8.84 0.12 12.62
C GLY A 135 -8.33 1.40 11.94
N LYS A 136 -7.02 1.67 11.98
CA LYS A 136 -6.39 2.89 11.45
C LYS A 136 -5.41 2.62 10.29
N GLY A 137 -5.68 1.61 9.46
CA GLY A 137 -4.82 1.30 8.33
C GLY A 137 -5.63 1.22 7.05
N ASP A 138 -5.17 1.93 6.02
CA ASP A 138 -5.57 1.68 4.64
C ASP A 138 -4.98 0.33 4.23
N SER A 139 -5.84 -0.66 3.98
CA SER A 139 -5.40 -1.95 3.49
C SER A 139 -5.29 -1.87 1.97
N PRO A 140 -4.18 -2.30 1.33
CA PRO A 140 -4.13 -2.58 -0.10
C PRO A 140 -5.29 -3.40 -0.66
N ALA A 141 -5.98 -4.19 0.16
CA ALA A 141 -7.16 -4.92 -0.27
C ALA A 141 -8.45 -4.08 -0.21
N ASP A 142 -8.42 -2.86 0.34
CA ASP A 142 -9.46 -1.85 0.13
C ASP A 142 -9.54 -1.39 -1.33
N ASP A 143 -8.47 -1.62 -2.09
CA ASP A 143 -8.36 -1.28 -3.50
C ASP A 143 -8.98 -2.31 -4.45
N MET A 144 -9.37 -3.49 -3.94
CA MET A 144 -10.04 -4.53 -4.72
C MET A 144 -11.55 -4.47 -4.57
N ARG A 145 -12.28 -4.05 -5.62
CA ARG A 145 -13.74 -3.96 -5.58
C ARG A 145 -14.39 -4.85 -6.63
N LEU A 146 -15.36 -5.68 -6.21
CA LEU A 146 -16.19 -6.46 -7.13
C LEU A 146 -17.63 -5.95 -7.09
N THR A 147 -18.08 -5.37 -8.20
CA THR A 147 -19.47 -4.93 -8.38
C THR A 147 -20.19 -5.77 -9.43
N ARG A 148 -21.52 -5.72 -9.42
CA ARG A 148 -22.39 -6.36 -10.43
C ARG A 148 -23.39 -5.35 -10.95
N ASP A 149 -23.52 -5.26 -12.27
CA ASP A 149 -24.52 -4.39 -12.91
C ASP A 149 -25.89 -5.09 -13.10
N ALA A 150 -26.87 -4.32 -13.57
CA ALA A 150 -28.24 -4.81 -13.81
C ALA A 150 -28.32 -5.90 -14.89
N GLU A 151 -27.33 -5.99 -15.78
CA GLU A 151 -27.22 -7.03 -16.81
C GLU A 151 -26.55 -8.30 -16.28
N GLY A 152 -26.10 -8.28 -15.03
CA GLY A 152 -25.39 -9.38 -14.39
C GLY A 152 -23.94 -9.52 -14.85
N VAL A 153 -23.35 -8.46 -15.39
CA VAL A 153 -21.91 -8.36 -15.64
C VAL A 153 -21.22 -7.95 -14.35
N TYR A 154 -20.11 -8.64 -14.04
CA TYR A 154 -19.28 -8.37 -12.89
C TYR A 154 -18.11 -7.51 -13.30
N THR A 155 -17.74 -6.56 -12.45
CA THR A 155 -16.59 -5.68 -12.64
C THR A 155 -15.68 -5.83 -11.43
N LEU A 156 -14.49 -6.40 -11.64
CA LEU A 156 -13.42 -6.41 -10.64
C LEU A 156 -12.47 -5.25 -10.93
N SER A 157 -12.38 -4.31 -10.01
CA SER A 157 -11.41 -3.22 -10.03
C SER A 157 -10.31 -3.50 -9.01
N LEU A 158 -9.05 -3.26 -9.37
CA LEU A 158 -7.88 -3.26 -8.52
C LEU A 158 -7.23 -1.88 -8.64
N SER A 159 -7.38 -1.03 -7.62
CA SER A 159 -6.57 0.18 -7.53
C SER A 159 -5.14 -0.17 -7.13
N MET A 160 -4.19 0.60 -7.61
CA MET A 160 -2.79 0.57 -7.14
C MET A 160 -2.37 1.98 -6.72
N GLU A 161 -3.34 2.86 -6.49
CA GLU A 161 -3.05 4.18 -5.94
C GLU A 161 -2.57 3.94 -4.51
N PRO A 162 -1.37 4.42 -4.14
CA PRO A 162 -1.02 4.48 -2.72
C PRO A 162 -2.15 5.27 -2.06
N GLY A 163 -2.76 4.70 -1.01
CA GLY A 163 -3.79 5.41 -0.26
C GLY A 163 -3.27 6.82 0.01
N ASP A 164 -3.97 7.82 -0.54
CA ASP A 164 -3.82 9.19 -0.10
C ASP A 164 -4.18 9.11 1.37
N ASP A 165 -3.15 9.12 2.22
CA ASP A 165 -3.20 8.84 3.64
C ASP A 165 -3.84 10.04 4.30
N GLY A 166 -5.09 10.27 3.90
CA GLY A 166 -5.76 11.56 3.83
C GLY A 166 -5.27 12.36 4.97
N GLY A 167 -4.29 13.21 4.68
CA GLY A 167 -3.67 14.06 5.66
C GLY A 167 -4.78 15.00 6.08
N ASP A 168 -5.60 14.54 7.01
CA ASP A 168 -6.21 15.35 8.03
C ASP A 168 -5.00 15.91 8.78
N GLU A 169 -4.27 16.82 8.12
CA GLU A 169 -3.70 17.98 8.75
C GLU A 169 -4.92 18.57 9.45
N ASP A 170 -5.09 18.12 10.70
CA ASP A 170 -5.98 18.70 11.67
C ASP A 170 -5.42 20.09 11.84
N ASP A 171 -5.81 20.95 10.89
CA ASP A 171 -5.58 22.38 10.84
C ASP A 171 -6.41 22.96 11.98
N GLY A 172 -6.05 22.59 13.21
CA GLY A 172 -6.38 23.31 14.43
C GLY A 172 -5.68 24.66 14.39
N GLU A 173 -6.01 25.48 13.38
CA GLU A 173 -6.14 26.91 13.61
C GLU A 173 -7.34 27.08 14.52
N ASP A 174 -7.07 26.86 15.80
CA ASP A 174 -7.87 27.32 16.93
C ASP A 174 -7.91 28.86 16.83
N GLY A 175 -8.85 29.35 16.02
CA GLY A 175 -9.26 30.74 15.99
C GLY A 175 -10.01 31.07 17.28
N GLU A 176 -9.28 31.19 18.38
CA GLU A 176 -9.74 31.90 19.58
C GLU A 176 -9.27 33.36 19.48
N GLU A 177 -9.97 34.17 18.69
CA GLU A 177 -10.12 35.59 19.04
C GLU A 177 -11.19 35.67 20.13
N ASP A 178 -10.69 35.67 21.36
CA ASP A 178 -11.39 35.89 22.62
C ASP A 178 -11.94 37.32 22.67
N ASP A 179 -13.16 37.51 22.19
CA ASP A 179 -13.98 38.71 22.44
C ASP A 179 -14.97 38.40 23.57
N GLY A 180 -14.48 38.42 24.82
CA GLY A 180 -15.23 37.97 25.99
C GLY A 180 -15.06 38.84 27.24
N ASP A 181 -15.33 40.14 27.16
CA ASP A 181 -15.60 40.97 28.36
C ASP A 181 -16.90 40.51 29.04
N GLY A 182 -16.79 39.55 29.97
CA GLY A 182 -17.90 39.02 30.76
C GLY A 182 -17.53 38.94 32.23
N GLU A 183 -18.11 39.83 33.02
CA GLU A 183 -17.93 40.00 34.46
C GLU A 183 -18.31 38.75 35.28
N ASP A 184 -17.48 38.49 36.30
CA ASP A 184 -17.77 38.10 37.70
C ASP A 184 -19.06 37.31 38.00
N ASP A 185 -18.89 36.10 38.56
CA ASP A 185 -19.61 35.74 39.78
C ASP A 185 -18.93 34.54 40.46
N GLY A 186 -18.46 34.79 41.68
CA GLY A 186 -17.84 33.80 42.56
C GLY A 186 -18.77 32.66 42.95
N GLY A 187 -18.18 31.48 43.13
CA GLY A 187 -18.82 30.30 43.69
C GLY A 187 -17.78 29.35 44.26
N ASP A 188 -17.91 29.10 45.55
CA ASP A 188 -16.99 28.39 46.44
C ASP A 188 -16.76 26.91 46.11
N ASP A 189 -15.53 26.47 46.39
CA ASP A 189 -15.11 25.28 47.16
C ASP A 189 -16.00 24.02 47.10
N ASP A 190 -15.45 22.92 46.57
CA ASP A 190 -15.40 21.67 47.33
C ASP A 190 -14.33 20.72 46.74
N GLY A 191 -13.31 20.45 47.57
CA GLY A 191 -12.18 19.61 47.25
C GLY A 191 -12.53 18.15 47.01
N GLY A 192 -12.10 17.63 45.87
CA GLY A 192 -11.96 16.20 45.61
C GLY A 192 -10.49 15.85 45.41
N GLU A 193 -9.85 15.30 46.45
CA GLU A 193 -8.54 14.66 46.35
C GLU A 193 -8.62 13.50 45.35
N MET A 194 -8.18 13.73 44.10
CA MET A 194 -7.87 12.66 43.17
C MET A 194 -6.40 12.26 43.39
N GLU A 195 -6.20 11.10 44.02
CA GLU A 195 -4.90 10.44 44.08
C GLU A 195 -4.44 10.09 42.65
N SER A 196 -3.68 11.02 42.07
CA SER A 196 -2.91 10.83 40.84
C SER A 196 -1.82 9.80 41.11
N GLY A 197 -2.10 8.55 40.71
CA GLY A 197 -1.10 7.51 40.55
C GLY A 197 -0.14 7.91 39.43
N GLY A 198 0.91 8.65 39.80
CA GLY A 198 1.95 9.08 38.88
C GLY A 198 2.64 7.90 38.23
N GLU A 199 2.29 7.64 36.96
CA GLU A 199 3.14 6.89 36.05
C GLU A 199 4.50 7.61 35.98
N PRO A 200 5.63 6.89 36.16
CA PRO A 200 6.94 7.51 36.02
C PRO A 200 7.09 8.03 34.60
N ALA A 201 7.26 9.35 34.48
CA ALA A 201 7.57 9.99 33.22
C ALA A 201 8.71 9.23 32.52
N PRO A 202 8.59 8.90 31.22
CA PRO A 202 9.66 8.25 30.49
C PRO A 202 10.93 9.10 30.64
N ALA A 203 12.00 8.46 31.09
CA ALA A 203 13.29 9.10 31.26
C ALA A 203 13.63 9.88 30.00
N ALA A 204 13.84 11.19 30.14
CA ALA A 204 14.25 12.05 29.03
C ALA A 204 15.44 11.40 28.31
N PRO A 205 15.40 11.26 26.97
CA PRO A 205 16.49 10.68 26.23
C PRO A 205 17.74 11.46 26.57
N GLY A 206 18.71 10.76 27.17
CA GLY A 206 19.95 11.37 27.62
C GLY A 206 20.54 12.21 26.50
N THR A 207 20.80 13.48 26.81
CA THR A 207 21.59 14.39 25.99
C THR A 207 23.03 13.88 25.97
N GLY A 208 23.25 12.74 25.32
CA GLY A 208 24.58 12.31 24.95
C GLY A 208 25.15 13.40 24.06
N GLU A 209 26.21 14.07 24.53
CA GLU A 209 26.96 15.04 23.74
C GLU A 209 27.33 14.38 22.41
N ALA A 210 26.57 14.72 21.37
CA ALA A 210 26.87 14.29 20.01
C ALA A 210 28.20 14.94 19.65
N LYS A 211 29.26 14.12 19.69
CA LYS A 211 30.59 14.50 19.26
C LYS A 211 30.45 15.17 17.87
N PRO A 212 30.98 16.39 17.66
CA PRO A 212 30.83 17.07 16.39
C PRO A 212 31.33 16.16 15.27
N ALA A 213 30.44 15.83 14.35
CA ALA A 213 30.77 14.99 13.23
C ALA A 213 31.80 15.71 12.34
N ASP A 214 32.77 14.95 11.85
CA ASP A 214 33.76 15.45 10.90
C ASP A 214 33.03 15.81 9.59
N PRO A 215 32.98 17.10 9.20
CA PRO A 215 32.22 17.54 8.02
C PRO A 215 32.74 16.92 6.72
N GLU A 216 34.01 16.52 6.65
CA GLU A 216 34.58 15.86 5.47
C GLU A 216 34.07 14.41 5.36
N ALA A 217 33.97 13.70 6.48
CA ALA A 217 33.41 12.35 6.53
C ALA A 217 31.92 12.34 6.21
N GLU A 218 31.16 13.33 6.70
CA GLU A 218 29.75 13.49 6.35
C GLU A 218 29.54 13.78 4.86
N ALA A 219 30.33 14.69 4.27
CA ALA A 219 30.24 15.01 2.85
C ALA A 219 30.52 13.77 1.96
N LYS A 220 31.51 12.95 2.34
CA LYS A 220 31.81 11.70 1.63
C LYS A 220 30.68 10.68 1.75
N LYS A 221 30.09 10.51 2.94
CA LYS A 221 28.92 9.65 3.15
C LYS A 221 27.75 10.09 2.27
N VAL A 222 27.45 11.38 2.24
CA VAL A 222 26.39 11.95 1.39
C VAL A 222 26.66 11.67 -0.10
N GLN A 223 27.89 11.86 -0.55
CA GLN A 223 28.26 11.57 -1.95
C GLN A 223 28.12 10.09 -2.30
N GLU A 224 28.50 9.18 -1.38
CA GLU A 224 28.36 7.74 -1.58
C GLU A 224 26.90 7.31 -1.61
N VAL A 225 26.05 7.86 -0.74
CA VAL A 225 24.59 7.65 -0.77
C VAL A 225 24.00 8.15 -2.10
N MET A 226 24.39 9.33 -2.57
CA MET A 226 23.93 9.86 -3.86
C MET A 226 24.34 8.97 -5.04
N ALA A 227 25.56 8.43 -5.02
CA ALA A 227 26.02 7.49 -6.04
C ALA A 227 25.22 6.18 -6.03
N ILE A 228 24.98 5.62 -4.84
CA ILE A 228 24.14 4.43 -4.63
C ILE A 228 22.72 4.68 -5.14
N MET A 229 22.12 5.83 -4.83
CA MET A 229 20.79 6.20 -5.32
C MET A 229 20.76 6.31 -6.85
N GLY A 230 21.81 6.86 -7.47
CA GLY A 230 21.94 6.88 -8.93
C GLY A 230 22.03 5.48 -9.54
N GLU A 231 22.74 4.55 -8.91
CA GLU A 231 22.78 3.14 -9.33
C GLU A 231 21.41 2.46 -9.19
N MET A 232 20.68 2.72 -8.09
CA MET A 232 19.29 2.25 -7.91
C MET A 232 18.37 2.75 -9.02
N MET A 233 18.42 4.06 -9.33
CA MET A 233 17.63 4.66 -10.42
C MET A 233 17.94 4.02 -11.78
N GLY A 234 19.22 3.74 -12.06
CA GLY A 234 19.62 3.10 -13.31
C GLY A 234 19.03 1.69 -13.45
N GLU A 235 19.07 0.91 -12.38
CA GLU A 235 18.40 -0.39 -12.38
C GLU A 235 16.88 -0.28 -12.41
N ALA A 236 16.30 0.87 -12.00
CA ALA A 236 14.85 1.04 -11.91
C ALA A 236 14.05 0.86 -13.18
N SER A 237 14.70 1.11 -14.29
CA SER A 237 14.19 0.81 -15.62
C SER A 237 13.87 -0.67 -15.86
N ARG A 238 14.31 -1.59 -15.00
CA ARG A 238 14.19 -3.06 -15.17
C ARG A 238 13.06 -3.71 -14.37
N LEU A 239 12.34 -2.93 -13.57
CA LEU A 239 11.18 -3.41 -12.83
C LEU A 239 10.21 -4.15 -13.76
N ARG A 240 9.76 -5.32 -13.30
CA ARG A 240 8.72 -6.10 -13.97
C ARG A 240 7.68 -6.51 -12.94
N PHE A 241 6.46 -6.07 -13.18
CA PHE A 241 5.31 -6.45 -12.41
C PHE A 241 4.33 -7.21 -13.32
N THR A 242 4.09 -8.47 -13.01
CA THR A 242 3.14 -9.30 -13.74
C THR A 242 1.93 -9.53 -12.88
N VAL A 243 0.77 -9.09 -13.35
CA VAL A 243 -0.52 -9.35 -12.71
C VAL A 243 -1.30 -10.29 -13.57
N ALA A 244 -1.73 -11.41 -13.01
CA ALA A 244 -2.59 -12.38 -13.67
C ALA A 244 -3.89 -12.52 -12.89
N LEU A 245 -5.02 -12.30 -13.56
CA LEU A 245 -6.35 -12.54 -13.02
C LEU A 245 -7.05 -13.62 -13.83
N LYS A 246 -7.50 -14.67 -13.15
CA LYS A 246 -8.36 -15.71 -13.71
C LYS A 246 -9.75 -15.63 -13.08
N VAL A 247 -10.78 -15.59 -13.92
CA VAL A 247 -12.19 -15.45 -13.53
C VAL A 247 -13.01 -16.65 -14.03
N PRO A 248 -14.12 -17.02 -13.34
CA PRO A 248 -14.89 -18.21 -13.66
C PRO A 248 -15.87 -18.03 -14.83
N GLY A 249 -15.62 -17.04 -15.70
CA GLY A 249 -16.56 -16.63 -16.75
C GLY A 249 -15.88 -16.01 -17.97
N GLU A 250 -16.71 -15.51 -18.89
CA GLU A 250 -16.25 -14.85 -20.11
C GLU A 250 -15.82 -13.42 -19.78
N ILE A 251 -14.54 -13.11 -20.04
CA ILE A 251 -14.04 -11.74 -19.95
C ILE A 251 -14.62 -10.93 -21.13
N LEU A 252 -15.33 -9.85 -20.83
CA LEU A 252 -15.92 -8.94 -21.80
C LEU A 252 -14.93 -7.84 -22.19
N ASP A 253 -14.37 -7.17 -21.19
CA ASP A 253 -13.38 -6.11 -21.35
C ASP A 253 -12.41 -6.06 -20.16
N PHE A 254 -11.31 -5.32 -20.33
CA PHE A 254 -10.32 -5.09 -19.28
C PHE A 254 -9.55 -3.79 -19.54
N GLU A 255 -9.14 -3.13 -18.47
CA GLU A 255 -8.34 -1.91 -18.49
C GLU A 255 -7.16 -2.03 -17.50
N PRO A 256 -6.00 -1.41 -17.80
CA PRO A 256 -5.63 -0.89 -19.12
C PRO A 256 -5.43 -2.04 -20.12
N ALA A 257 -5.78 -1.81 -21.40
CA ALA A 257 -5.53 -2.80 -22.45
C ALA A 257 -4.05 -2.86 -22.87
N ALA A 258 -3.30 -1.77 -22.64
CA ALA A 258 -1.88 -1.71 -22.94
C ALA A 258 -1.10 -2.67 -22.03
N GLY A 259 -0.20 -3.46 -22.61
CA GLY A 259 0.62 -4.44 -21.88
C GLY A 259 -0.14 -5.68 -21.39
N ALA A 260 -1.44 -5.78 -21.67
CA ALA A 260 -2.29 -6.88 -21.27
C ALA A 260 -2.40 -7.97 -22.35
N LYS A 261 -2.44 -9.23 -21.92
CA LYS A 261 -2.77 -10.40 -22.74
C LYS A 261 -4.03 -11.05 -22.20
N LYS A 262 -4.99 -11.31 -23.09
CA LYS A 262 -6.21 -12.05 -22.79
C LYS A 262 -6.11 -13.47 -23.31
N GLU A 263 -6.36 -14.41 -22.43
CA GLU A 263 -6.54 -15.85 -22.71
C GLU A 263 -7.93 -16.26 -22.19
N GLU A 264 -8.36 -17.50 -22.46
CA GLU A 264 -9.67 -17.98 -22.03
C GLU A 264 -9.81 -17.91 -20.50
N GLY A 265 -10.69 -17.03 -20.02
CA GLY A 265 -10.92 -16.80 -18.59
C GLY A 265 -9.75 -16.16 -17.83
N LYS A 266 -8.69 -15.71 -18.51
CA LYS A 266 -7.50 -15.10 -17.87
C LYS A 266 -7.07 -13.80 -18.55
N VAL A 267 -6.78 -12.77 -17.76
CA VAL A 267 -6.06 -11.57 -18.20
C VAL A 267 -4.71 -11.52 -17.51
N THR A 268 -3.65 -11.18 -18.24
CA THR A 268 -2.31 -10.97 -17.69
C THR A 268 -1.74 -9.63 -18.13
N TRP A 269 -1.47 -8.73 -17.21
CA TRP A 269 -0.74 -7.49 -17.45
C TRP A 269 0.74 -7.70 -17.16
N ASN A 270 1.59 -7.25 -18.08
CA ASN A 270 3.02 -7.12 -17.84
C ASN A 270 3.32 -5.63 -17.79
N LEU A 271 3.50 -5.11 -16.58
CA LEU A 271 3.76 -3.72 -16.31
C LEU A 271 5.27 -3.57 -16.08
N ASP A 272 5.93 -2.85 -16.98
CA ASP A 272 7.30 -2.37 -16.74
C ASP A 272 7.26 -0.97 -16.13
N PHE A 273 8.41 -0.52 -15.60
CA PHE A 273 8.54 0.83 -15.03
C PHE A 273 8.04 1.92 -15.99
N GLY A 274 8.39 1.82 -17.27
CA GLY A 274 7.99 2.81 -18.27
C GLY A 274 6.47 2.88 -18.44
N THR A 275 5.81 1.72 -18.43
CA THR A 275 4.35 1.60 -18.54
C THR A 275 3.67 2.13 -17.28
N MET A 276 4.18 1.83 -16.09
CA MET A 276 3.65 2.38 -14.83
C MET A 276 3.82 3.90 -14.77
N MET A 277 4.99 4.41 -15.11
CA MET A 277 5.26 5.86 -15.15
C MET A 277 4.40 6.57 -16.20
N ALA A 278 4.24 5.98 -17.39
CA ALA A 278 3.36 6.53 -18.42
C ALA A 278 1.89 6.51 -17.99
N ALA A 279 1.46 5.46 -17.29
CA ALA A 279 0.10 5.36 -16.76
C ALA A 279 -0.16 6.39 -15.65
N SER A 280 0.84 6.66 -14.80
CA SER A 280 0.78 7.72 -13.77
C SER A 280 0.76 9.12 -14.39
N MET A 281 1.58 9.39 -15.42
CA MET A 281 1.67 10.73 -16.04
C MET A 281 0.59 11.02 -17.11
N GLY A 282 -0.08 9.99 -17.64
CA GLY A 282 -0.96 10.10 -18.81
C GLY A 282 -2.42 10.45 -18.53
N GLY A 283 -2.85 10.48 -17.27
CA GLY A 283 -4.23 10.83 -16.90
C GLY A 283 -4.42 12.34 -16.81
N LYS A 284 -5.47 12.88 -17.45
CA LYS A 284 -5.94 14.27 -17.22
C LYS A 284 -6.29 14.55 -15.74
N ASP A 285 -6.43 13.49 -14.95
CA ASP A 285 -6.72 13.48 -13.51
C ASP A 285 -5.52 12.97 -12.67
N GLY A 286 -4.31 12.83 -13.24
CA GLY A 286 -3.06 12.63 -12.49
C GLY A 286 -2.76 11.25 -11.89
N GLY A 287 -3.68 10.28 -11.97
CA GLY A 287 -3.52 8.93 -11.40
C GLY A 287 -3.45 7.81 -12.44
N MET A 288 -2.74 6.72 -12.12
CA MET A 288 -2.86 5.46 -12.85
C MET A 288 -4.25 4.90 -12.60
N LYS A 289 -5.12 4.92 -13.63
CA LYS A 289 -6.42 4.24 -13.53
C LYS A 289 -6.17 2.79 -13.15
N GLY A 290 -6.77 2.35 -12.03
CA GLY A 290 -6.65 0.97 -11.54
C GLY A 290 -6.96 -0.06 -12.62
N MET A 291 -6.44 -1.28 -12.43
CA MET A 291 -6.75 -2.39 -13.33
C MET A 291 -8.22 -2.78 -13.17
N GLN A 292 -8.93 -3.02 -14.26
CA GLN A 292 -10.31 -3.44 -14.23
C GLN A 292 -10.52 -4.63 -15.16
N VAL A 293 -11.37 -5.58 -14.77
CA VAL A 293 -11.88 -6.66 -15.63
C VAL A 293 -13.38 -6.73 -15.51
N ARG A 294 -14.07 -6.66 -16.65
CA ARG A 294 -15.49 -6.97 -16.72
C ARG A 294 -15.67 -8.38 -17.27
N PHE A 295 -16.47 -9.19 -16.59
CA PHE A 295 -16.71 -10.56 -16.97
C PHE A 295 -18.16 -10.99 -16.71
N ARG A 296 -18.63 -11.95 -17.50
CA ARG A 296 -19.95 -12.54 -17.38
C ARG A 296 -19.84 -13.99 -16.91
N MET A 297 -20.61 -14.35 -15.90
CA MET A 297 -20.71 -15.73 -15.43
C MET A 297 -21.38 -16.62 -16.48
N PRO A 298 -21.07 -17.94 -16.51
CA PRO A 298 -21.79 -18.90 -17.33
C PRO A 298 -23.30 -18.86 -17.05
N ALA A 299 -24.11 -19.17 -18.07
CA ALA A 299 -25.57 -19.14 -17.93
C ALA A 299 -26.06 -19.99 -16.75
N GLY A 300 -26.89 -19.41 -15.89
CA GLY A 300 -27.41 -20.06 -14.68
C GLY A 300 -26.48 -20.05 -13.48
N GLN A 301 -25.30 -19.43 -13.58
CA GLN A 301 -24.38 -19.21 -12.46
C GLN A 301 -24.36 -17.73 -12.04
N SER A 302 -24.18 -17.50 -10.76
CA SER A 302 -23.94 -16.18 -10.18
C SER A 302 -23.02 -16.32 -9.00
N LEU A 303 -22.14 -15.34 -8.80
CA LEU A 303 -21.40 -15.26 -7.53
C LEU A 303 -22.41 -15.04 -6.40
N PRO A 304 -22.17 -15.62 -5.21
CA PRO A 304 -23.06 -15.38 -4.08
C PRO A 304 -23.01 -13.91 -3.68
N GLU A 305 -24.12 -13.32 -3.22
CA GLU A 305 -24.15 -11.88 -2.89
C GLU A 305 -23.11 -11.48 -1.85
N LYS A 306 -22.80 -12.37 -0.90
CA LYS A 306 -21.72 -12.16 0.07
C LYS A 306 -20.31 -12.05 -0.54
N ALA A 307 -20.13 -12.41 -1.81
CA ALA A 307 -18.88 -12.24 -2.54
C ALA A 307 -18.81 -10.89 -3.27
N LEU A 308 -19.95 -10.22 -3.47
CA LEU A 308 -19.99 -8.84 -3.94
C LEU A 308 -19.56 -7.96 -2.77
N TRP A 309 -18.66 -7.02 -3.06
CA TRP A 309 -18.25 -6.05 -2.08
C TRP A 309 -18.54 -4.65 -2.61
N ASP A 310 -19.55 -4.02 -2.00
CA ASP A 310 -19.93 -2.67 -2.37
C ASP A 310 -19.04 -1.59 -1.74
N GLY A 311 -18.15 -1.95 -0.80
CA GLY A 311 -17.43 -0.99 0.04
C GLY A 311 -18.37 -0.13 0.89
N PRO A 312 -17.86 0.71 1.80
CA PRO A 312 -18.55 1.97 2.03
C PRO A 312 -18.57 2.69 0.68
N ALA A 313 -19.76 2.97 0.15
CA ALA A 313 -19.87 3.65 -1.13
C ALA A 313 -19.07 4.97 -1.07
N LYS A 314 -17.87 5.04 -1.69
CA LYS A 314 -17.23 6.31 -1.98
C LYS A 314 -18.30 7.14 -2.68
N LYS A 315 -18.74 8.23 -2.05
CA LYS A 315 -19.77 9.13 -2.56
C LYS A 315 -19.41 9.36 -4.02
N PRO A 316 -20.29 9.02 -4.99
CA PRO A 316 -19.92 9.05 -6.39
C PRO A 316 -19.31 10.43 -6.66
N ALA A 317 -18.10 10.44 -7.25
CA ALA A 317 -17.49 11.68 -7.70
C ALA A 317 -18.58 12.46 -8.44
N PRO A 318 -18.80 13.75 -8.10
CA PRO A 318 -19.89 14.53 -8.68
C PRO A 318 -19.82 14.35 -10.19
N ALA A 319 -20.90 13.84 -10.78
CA ALA A 319 -20.96 13.54 -12.20
C ALA A 319 -20.35 14.71 -12.96
N ALA A 320 -19.32 14.43 -13.76
CA ALA A 320 -18.67 15.44 -14.58
C ALA A 320 -19.78 16.23 -15.27
N ARG A 321 -19.93 17.52 -14.91
CA ARG A 321 -20.97 18.37 -15.49
C ARG A 321 -20.83 18.24 -16.99
N GLU A 322 -21.91 17.82 -17.66
CA GLU A 322 -21.95 17.82 -19.11
C GLU A 322 -21.45 19.20 -19.57
N PRO A 323 -20.52 19.26 -20.55
CA PRO A 323 -20.07 20.53 -21.07
C PRO A 323 -21.32 21.29 -21.51
N GLY A 324 -21.60 22.41 -20.82
CA GLY A 324 -22.74 23.25 -21.11
C GLY A 324 -22.73 23.61 -22.60
N PRO A 325 -23.91 23.83 -23.21
CA PRO A 325 -24.01 24.13 -24.63
C PRO A 325 -23.04 25.27 -24.97
N ALA A 326 -22.19 25.03 -25.98
CA ALA A 326 -21.25 26.03 -26.46
C ALA A 326 -22.03 27.32 -26.76
N ALA A 327 -21.59 28.42 -26.15
CA ALA A 327 -22.19 29.72 -26.41
C ALA A 327 -22.15 29.99 -27.92
N PRO A 328 -23.26 30.46 -28.53
CA PRO A 328 -23.25 30.77 -29.95
C PRO A 328 -22.21 31.85 -30.24
N PRO A 329 -21.52 31.79 -31.39
CA PRO A 329 -20.55 32.80 -31.78
C PRO A 329 -21.25 34.16 -31.88
N GLY A 330 -20.67 35.17 -31.20
CA GLY A 330 -21.06 36.58 -31.29
C GLY A 330 -20.42 37.29 -32.47
#